data_AF-A0A820DLZ5-F1
#
_entry.id   AF-A0A820DLZ5-F1
#
_cell.length_a   1.000
_cell.length_b   1.000
_cell.length_c   1.000
_cell.angle_alpha   90.00
_cell.angle_beta   90.00
_cell.angle_gamma   90.00
#
_symmetry.space_group_name_H-M   'P 1'
#
loop_
_entity.id
_entity.type
_entity.pdbx_description
1 polymer ?
#
loop_
_entity_poly.entity_id
_entity_poly.type
_entity_poly.pdbx_seq_one_letter_code
_entity_poly.pdbx_strand_id
1 'polypeptide(L)'
;MIYKHLPVDSQWQLLEHPLTMEQFLKLPNTYPEFFELNLNIVSPVYTQKVTLEPGQSYGEVLIATPINDVKLSGSLRDESNTKIEGGDFVYFDRDRNLWRCRFAPQKAGNHTILIFGRKE
;
A
#
# COMPACT_ATOMS: atom_id res chain seq x y z
N MET A 1 14.98 -11.60 -8.61
CA MET A 1 14.52 -10.52 -7.70
C MET A 1 14.10 -11.16 -6.37
N ILE A 2 14.71 -10.74 -5.26
CA ILE A 2 14.69 -11.42 -3.95
C ILE A 2 13.34 -11.23 -3.22
N TYR A 3 12.49 -10.32 -3.70
CA TYR A 3 11.27 -9.86 -3.01
C TYR A 3 10.08 -10.83 -3.10
N LYS A 4 10.19 -11.91 -3.87
CA LYS A 4 9.15 -12.96 -4.01
C LYS A 4 9.43 -14.20 -3.16
N HIS A 5 10.56 -14.24 -2.45
CA HIS A 5 10.99 -15.41 -1.71
C HIS A 5 11.36 -15.02 -0.28
N LEU A 6 10.67 -15.60 0.70
CA LEU A 6 11.09 -15.53 2.09
C LEU A 6 12.34 -16.42 2.27
N PRO A 7 13.47 -15.89 2.76
CA PRO A 7 14.66 -16.70 2.99
C PRO A 7 14.37 -17.76 4.06
N VAL A 8 14.96 -18.95 3.87
CA VAL A 8 14.85 -20.08 4.81
C VAL A 8 15.47 -19.72 6.17
N ASP A 9 16.56 -18.95 6.15
CA ASP A 9 17.19 -18.39 7.34
C ASP A 9 16.61 -17.00 7.65
N SER A 10 16.02 -16.85 8.84
CA SER A 10 15.45 -15.59 9.31
C SER A 10 16.49 -14.48 9.47
N GLN A 11 17.76 -14.82 9.75
CA GLN A 11 18.83 -13.83 9.88
C GLN A 11 19.16 -13.13 8.55
N TRP A 12 18.87 -13.79 7.42
CA TRP A 12 19.12 -13.23 6.08
C TRP A 12 18.03 -12.27 5.61
N GLN A 13 16.96 -12.11 6.39
CA GLN A 13 15.96 -11.08 6.11
C GLN A 13 16.51 -9.68 6.33
N LEU A 14 17.55 -9.53 7.15
CA LEU A 14 18.16 -8.23 7.50
C LEU A 14 17.14 -7.22 8.06
N LEU A 15 16.04 -7.73 8.62
CA LEU A 15 15.03 -6.94 9.32
C LEU A 15 15.33 -6.95 10.82
N GLU A 16 15.09 -5.83 11.49
CA GLU A 16 15.16 -5.74 12.95
C GLU A 16 14.20 -6.75 13.62
N HIS A 17 13.04 -6.97 12.99
CA HIS A 17 12.05 -7.96 13.37
C HIS A 17 11.77 -8.87 12.16
N PRO A 18 12.32 -10.10 12.15
CA PRO A 18 12.10 -11.04 11.06
C PRO A 18 10.61 -11.38 10.86
N LEU A 19 10.18 -11.42 9.61
CA LEU A 19 8.85 -11.81 9.20
C LEU A 19 8.70 -13.33 9.23
N THR A 20 7.54 -13.77 9.72
CA THR A 20 7.08 -15.15 9.57
C THR A 20 6.50 -15.38 8.17
N MET A 21 6.42 -16.65 7.74
CA MET A 21 5.76 -17.02 6.48
C MET A 21 4.32 -16.53 6.41
N GLU A 22 3.58 -16.61 7.52
CA GLU A 22 2.20 -16.15 7.57
C GLU A 22 2.08 -14.63 7.35
N GLN A 23 2.99 -13.84 7.93
CA GLN A 23 3.02 -12.39 7.71
C GLN A 23 3.45 -12.06 6.28
N PHE A 24 4.44 -12.78 5.73
CA PHE A 24 4.90 -12.58 4.37
C PHE A 24 3.76 -12.78 3.34
N LEU A 25 2.95 -13.83 3.50
CA LEU A 25 1.81 -14.11 2.63
C LEU A 25 0.68 -13.07 2.75
N LYS A 26 0.67 -12.27 3.81
CA LYS A 26 -0.31 -11.19 4.01
C LYS A 26 0.16 -9.85 3.42
N LEU A 27 1.43 -9.72 3.01
CA LEU A 27 1.95 -8.46 2.49
C LEU A 27 1.28 -8.05 1.18
N PRO A 28 1.15 -6.73 0.93
CA PRO A 28 0.71 -6.25 -0.37
C PRO A 28 1.72 -6.63 -1.45
N ASN A 29 1.20 -6.91 -2.64
CA ASN A 29 2.03 -7.09 -3.82
C ASN A 29 2.74 -5.78 -4.14
N THR A 30 4.07 -5.85 -4.22
CA THR A 30 4.92 -4.70 -4.57
C THR A 30 5.64 -4.95 -5.89
N TYR A 31 5.98 -3.85 -6.56
CA TYR A 31 6.80 -3.83 -7.76
C TYR A 31 8.16 -3.18 -7.45
N PRO A 32 9.21 -3.36 -8.27
CA PRO A 32 10.54 -2.80 -8.01
C PRO A 32 10.53 -1.31 -7.66
N GLU A 33 9.64 -0.53 -8.27
CA GLU A 33 9.45 0.91 -8.07
C GLU A 33 9.15 1.27 -6.62
N PHE A 34 8.49 0.37 -5.87
CA PHE A 34 8.24 0.55 -4.44
C PHE A 34 9.55 0.72 -3.66
N PHE A 35 10.54 -0.12 -3.97
CA PHE A 35 11.85 -0.11 -3.32
C PHE A 35 12.74 1.01 -3.88
N GLU A 36 12.69 1.26 -5.19
CA GLU A 36 13.48 2.32 -5.84
C GLU A 36 13.09 3.72 -5.34
N LEU A 37 11.79 3.94 -5.10
CA LEU A 37 11.28 5.18 -4.51
C LEU A 37 11.37 5.21 -2.98
N ASN A 38 11.88 4.13 -2.38
CA ASN A 38 12.00 3.93 -0.94
C ASN A 38 10.69 4.19 -0.18
N LEU A 39 9.57 3.72 -0.75
CA LEU A 39 8.26 3.88 -0.15
C LEU A 39 8.15 3.04 1.12
N ASN A 40 7.50 3.59 2.14
CA ASN A 40 7.22 2.85 3.37
C ASN A 40 5.73 2.91 3.71
N ILE A 41 5.09 1.75 3.85
CA ILE A 41 3.67 1.66 4.23
C ILE A 41 3.58 1.82 5.75
N VAL A 42 3.07 2.95 6.19
CA VAL A 42 2.87 3.29 7.61
C VAL A 42 1.59 2.69 8.14
N SER A 43 0.55 2.58 7.30
CA SER A 43 -0.70 1.92 7.66
C SER A 43 -1.49 1.51 6.41
N PRO A 44 -2.13 0.33 6.38
CA PRO A 44 -2.02 -0.73 7.38
C PRO A 44 -0.70 -1.51 7.18
N VAL A 45 0.00 -1.80 8.28
CA VAL A 45 1.30 -2.48 8.23
C VAL A 45 1.11 -4.00 8.11
N TYR A 46 1.96 -4.66 7.32
CA TYR A 46 2.01 -6.12 7.16
C TYR A 46 0.72 -6.79 6.68
N THR A 47 -0.17 -6.04 6.01
CA THR A 47 -1.42 -6.57 5.45
C THR A 47 -1.75 -5.92 4.11
N GLN A 48 -2.24 -6.75 3.18
CA GLN A 48 -2.81 -6.34 1.90
C GLN A 48 -4.29 -5.96 2.00
N LYS A 49 -4.91 -6.17 3.18
CA LYS A 49 -6.32 -5.86 3.43
C LYS A 49 -6.43 -4.50 4.10
N VAL A 50 -7.32 -3.68 3.58
CA VAL A 50 -7.75 -2.44 4.20
C VAL A 50 -9.14 -2.68 4.79
N THR A 51 -9.25 -2.60 6.11
CA THR A 51 -10.54 -2.74 6.81
C THR A 51 -11.28 -1.41 6.78
N LEU A 52 -12.57 -1.45 6.44
CA LEU A 52 -13.49 -0.34 6.58
C LEU A 52 -14.23 -0.49 7.90
N GLU A 53 -13.96 0.40 8.85
CA GLU A 53 -14.65 0.40 10.13
C GLU A 53 -16.13 0.78 9.95
N PRO A 54 -17.05 0.26 10.78
CA PRO A 54 -18.46 0.64 10.74
C PRO A 54 -18.62 2.16 10.89
N GLY A 55 -19.26 2.80 9.90
CA GLY A 55 -19.46 4.25 9.85
C GLY A 55 -18.39 5.01 9.05
N GLN A 56 -17.35 4.35 8.57
CA GLN A 56 -16.35 4.94 7.68
C GLN A 56 -16.66 4.59 6.21
N SER A 57 -16.71 5.62 5.35
CA SER A 57 -17.02 5.44 3.92
C SER A 57 -15.79 5.13 3.06
N TYR A 58 -14.60 5.16 3.64
CA TYR A 58 -13.34 4.96 2.94
C TYR A 58 -12.32 4.21 3.79
N GLY A 59 -11.55 3.35 3.12
CA GLY A 59 -10.32 2.77 3.67
C GLY A 59 -9.17 3.76 3.47
N GLU A 60 -8.22 3.77 4.39
CA GLU A 60 -7.05 4.65 4.32
C GLU A 60 -5.76 3.84 4.32
N VAL A 61 -4.87 4.19 3.40
CA VAL A 61 -3.49 3.72 3.33
C VAL A 61 -2.58 4.94 3.50
N LEU A 62 -1.65 4.86 4.45
CA LEU A 62 -0.67 5.88 4.76
C LEU A 62 0.69 5.42 4.24
N ILE A 63 1.34 6.25 3.42
CA ILE A 63 2.65 5.96 2.86
C ILE A 63 3.61 7.10 3.19
N ALA A 64 4.75 6.75 3.76
CA ALA A 64 5.87 7.66 3.92
C ALA A 64 6.77 7.60 2.68
N THR A 65 7.16 8.77 2.21
CA THR A 65 8.16 8.94 1.14
C THR A 65 9.34 9.72 1.71
N PRO A 66 10.53 9.12 1.85
CA PRO A 66 11.71 9.82 2.35
C PRO A 66 12.30 10.80 1.33
N ILE A 67 11.89 10.69 0.07
CA ILE A 67 12.29 11.58 -1.03
C ILE A 67 11.14 12.55 -1.31
N ASN A 68 11.42 13.84 -1.31
CA ASN A 68 10.42 14.90 -1.52
C ASN A 68 9.91 14.97 -2.98
N ASP A 69 10.66 14.42 -3.92
CA ASP A 69 10.33 14.44 -5.36
C ASP A 69 9.51 13.22 -5.80
N VAL A 70 8.73 12.62 -4.90
CA VAL A 70 7.88 11.47 -5.21
C VAL A 70 6.42 11.90 -5.17
N LYS A 71 5.70 11.67 -6.28
CA LYS A 71 4.24 11.81 -6.34
C LYS A 71 3.57 10.45 -6.33
N LEU A 72 2.59 10.29 -5.45
CA LEU A 72 1.74 9.10 -5.43
C LEU A 72 0.40 9.36 -6.09
N SER A 73 -0.13 8.34 -6.75
CA SER A 73 -1.50 8.29 -7.26
C SER A 73 -2.14 6.95 -6.90
N GLY A 74 -3.47 6.95 -6.87
CA GLY A 74 -4.26 5.77 -6.52
C GLY A 74 -5.14 5.34 -7.68
N SER A 75 -5.61 4.10 -7.62
CA SER A 75 -6.73 3.63 -8.43
C SER A 75 -7.46 2.54 -7.65
N LEU A 76 -8.77 2.72 -7.50
CA LEU A 76 -9.65 1.68 -6.99
C LEU A 76 -10.27 0.92 -8.15
N ARG A 77 -10.22 -0.42 -8.10
CA ARG A 77 -10.83 -1.30 -9.10
C ARG A 77 -11.80 -2.28 -8.47
N ASP A 78 -12.86 -2.61 -9.19
CA ASP A 78 -13.83 -3.63 -8.79
C ASP A 78 -13.34 -5.06 -9.12
N GLU A 79 -14.20 -6.05 -8.85
CA GLU A 79 -13.96 -7.48 -9.16
C GLU A 79 -13.79 -7.75 -10.67
N SER A 80 -14.36 -6.89 -11.52
CA SER A 80 -14.22 -6.95 -12.97
C SER A 80 -12.95 -6.23 -13.46
N ASN A 81 -12.07 -5.81 -12.54
CA ASN A 81 -10.86 -5.03 -12.79
C ASN A 81 -11.14 -3.68 -13.49
N THR A 82 -12.36 -3.17 -13.34
CA THR A 82 -12.77 -1.88 -13.88
C THR A 82 -12.47 -0.79 -12.86
N LYS A 83 -11.89 0.32 -13.30
CA LYS A 83 -11.62 1.46 -12.44
C LYS A 83 -12.93 2.10 -11.97
N ILE A 84 -13.03 2.34 -10.67
CA ILE A 84 -14.12 3.09 -10.05
C ILE A 84 -13.74 4.56 -10.07
N GLU A 85 -14.32 5.34 -10.98
CA GLU A 85 -14.08 6.78 -11.05
C GLU A 85 -14.56 7.48 -9.77
N GLY A 86 -13.71 8.36 -9.21
CA GLY A 86 -13.94 9.03 -7.92
C GLY A 86 -13.83 8.11 -6.70
N GLY A 87 -13.44 6.84 -6.88
CA GLY A 87 -13.25 5.88 -5.79
C GLY A 87 -11.91 6.01 -5.07
N ASP A 88 -10.98 6.82 -5.59
CA ASP A 88 -9.67 7.06 -5.00
C ASP A 88 -9.42 8.56 -4.77
N PHE A 89 -8.75 8.86 -3.65
CA PHE A 89 -8.35 10.22 -3.29
C PHE A 89 -6.99 10.18 -2.61
N VAL A 90 -5.96 10.63 -3.32
CA VAL A 90 -4.56 10.58 -2.87
C VAL A 90 -4.01 12.00 -2.77
N TYR A 91 -3.48 12.35 -1.60
CA TYR A 91 -2.87 13.66 -1.36
C TYR A 91 -1.75 13.57 -0.35
N PHE A 92 -0.85 14.55 -0.40
CA PHE A 92 0.25 14.67 0.56
C PHE A 92 -0.17 15.54 1.74
N ASP A 93 -0.14 14.96 2.94
CA ASP A 93 -0.36 15.64 4.21
C ASP A 93 0.98 16.21 4.69
N ARG A 94 1.15 17.54 4.55
CA ARG A 94 2.38 18.26 4.91
C ARG A 94 2.61 18.31 6.41
N ASP A 95 1.56 18.31 7.22
CA ASP A 95 1.68 18.39 8.68
C ASP A 95 2.25 17.08 9.24
N ARG A 96 1.87 15.95 8.64
CA ARG A 96 2.36 14.62 9.03
C ARG A 96 3.54 14.13 8.22
N ASN A 97 3.87 14.81 7.12
CA ASN A 97 4.86 14.38 6.13
C ASN A 97 4.56 12.98 5.57
N LEU A 98 3.28 12.73 5.25
CA LEU A 98 2.78 11.42 4.80
C LEU A 98 1.82 11.58 3.62
N TRP A 99 1.86 10.64 2.70
CA TRP A 99 0.81 10.47 1.71
C TRP A 99 -0.39 9.76 2.32
N ARG A 100 -1.57 10.35 2.12
CA ARG A 100 -2.86 9.78 2.51
C ARG A 100 -3.58 9.32 1.26
N CYS A 101 -3.72 8.01 1.12
CA CYS A 101 -4.41 7.36 0.03
C CYS A 101 -5.74 6.81 0.55
N ARG A 102 -6.84 7.45 0.17
CA ARG A 102 -8.19 7.05 0.58
C ARG A 102 -8.91 6.36 -0.55
N PHE A 103 -9.61 5.28 -0.24
CA PHE A 103 -10.31 4.46 -1.22
C PHE A 103 -11.74 4.18 -0.73
N ALA A 104 -12.73 4.59 -1.51
CA ALA A 104 -14.15 4.48 -1.17
C ALA A 104 -14.85 3.53 -2.16
N PRO A 105 -14.99 2.23 -1.82
CA PRO A 105 -15.74 1.30 -2.66
C PRO A 105 -17.23 1.65 -2.66
N GLN A 106 -17.82 1.76 -3.85
CA GLN A 106 -19.23 2.14 -4.01
C GLN A 106 -20.19 0.96 -3.77
N LYS A 107 -19.70 -0.27 -3.86
CA LYS A 107 -20.47 -1.50 -3.69
C LYS A 107 -19.75 -2.43 -2.73
N ALA A 108 -20.49 -3.31 -2.06
CA ALA A 108 -19.90 -4.42 -1.33
C ALA A 108 -19.30 -5.42 -2.34
N GLY A 109 -18.11 -5.92 -2.05
CA GLY A 109 -17.40 -6.87 -2.91
C GLY A 109 -15.90 -6.77 -2.73
N ASN A 110 -15.16 -7.61 -3.45
CA ASN A 110 -13.71 -7.52 -3.48
C ASN A 110 -13.29 -6.35 -4.36
N HIS A 111 -12.35 -5.55 -3.86
CA HIS A 111 -11.80 -4.42 -4.58
C HIS A 111 -10.29 -4.51 -4.57
N THR A 112 -9.69 -4.07 -5.66
CA THR A 112 -8.24 -3.97 -5.78
C THR A 112 -7.84 -2.52 -5.65
N ILE A 113 -6.97 -2.24 -4.68
CA ILE A 113 -6.33 -0.94 -4.53
C ILE A 113 -4.98 -1.01 -5.23
N LEU A 114 -4.74 -0.06 -6.14
CA LEU A 114 -3.43 0.14 -6.76
C LEU A 114 -2.89 1.50 -6.33
N ILE A 115 -1.63 1.53 -5.92
CA ILE A 115 -0.91 2.75 -5.59
C ILE A 115 0.30 2.81 -6.50
N PHE A 116 0.43 3.92 -7.21
CA PHE A 116 1.52 4.18 -8.12
C PHE A 116 2.39 5.29 -7.54
N GLY A 117 3.70 5.15 -7.67
CA GLY A 117 4.65 6.19 -7.35
C GLY A 117 5.43 6.57 -8.60
N ARG A 118 5.70 7.86 -8.76
CA ARG A 118 6.64 8.36 -9.76
C ARG A 118 7.56 9.39 -9.13
N LYS A 119 8.81 9.41 -9.59
CA LYS A 119 9.71 10.53 -9.33
C LYS A 119 9.36 11.69 -10.28
N GLU A 120 9.42 12.92 -9.76
CA GLU A 120 9.33 14.15 -10.55
C GLU A 120 10.71 14.73 -10.85
#